data_AF-A0A970ZFP6-F1
#
_entry.id   AF-A0A970ZFP6-F1
#
_cell.length_a   1.000
_cell.length_b   1.000
_cell.length_c   1.000
_cell.angle_alpha   90.00
_cell.angle_beta   90.00
_cell.angle_gamma   90.00
#
_symmetry.space_group_name_H-M   'P 1'
#
loop_
_entity.id
_entity.type
_entity.pdbx_description
1 polymer ?
#
loop_
_entity_poly.entity_id
_entity_poly.type
_entity_poly.pdbx_seq_one_letter_code
_entity_poly.pdbx_strand_id
1 'polypeptide(L)'
;MTENRKADAADGTVTGLNDNVEFMGKLLHIQTEKIGFPKPHIVTQVFCNGRILASNKSEISPPLNGSPVRTVQDLMQEQHLRTLRELSDKQKRILESHKTAEIK
;
A
#
# COMPACT_ATOMS: atom_id res chain seq x y z
N MET A 1 31.44 -27.62 -0.25
CA MET A 1 30.77 -27.14 0.98
C MET A 1 29.40 -26.68 0.58
N THR A 2 28.42 -27.32 1.20
CA THR A 2 27.07 -27.60 0.70
C THR A 2 26.18 -26.35 0.71
N GLU A 3 25.25 -26.30 -0.25
CA GLU A 3 24.22 -25.28 -0.42
C GLU A 3 23.43 -25.01 0.87
N ASN A 4 23.19 -23.73 1.18
CA ASN A 4 22.13 -23.31 2.09
C ASN A 4 21.19 -22.36 1.34
N ARG A 5 20.43 -22.95 0.41
CA ARG A 5 19.27 -22.32 -0.24
C ARG A 5 18.00 -23.02 0.21
N LYS A 6 17.68 -22.99 1.51
CA LYS A 6 16.35 -23.23 2.11
C LYS A 6 16.38 -22.52 3.48
N ALA A 7 15.48 -21.61 3.85
CA ALA A 7 14.04 -21.70 3.70
C ALA A 7 13.39 -20.29 3.76
N ASP A 8 12.86 -19.80 2.65
CA ASP A 8 11.91 -18.66 2.65
C ASP A 8 10.50 -19.10 2.20
N ALA A 9 10.28 -20.41 2.07
CA ALA A 9 9.01 -20.98 1.62
C ALA A 9 8.45 -21.88 2.73
N ALA A 10 7.62 -21.31 3.60
CA ALA A 10 6.52 -21.95 4.33
C ALA A 10 6.19 -21.16 5.61
N ASP A 11 5.64 -19.96 5.44
CA ASP A 11 4.69 -19.44 6.42
C ASP A 11 3.48 -18.95 5.61
N GLY A 12 2.27 -19.08 6.11
CA GLY A 12 1.03 -18.71 5.41
C GLY A 12 0.86 -17.20 5.26
N THR A 13 1.93 -16.49 4.92
CA THR A 13 2.06 -15.04 4.92
C THR A 13 1.42 -14.48 3.66
N VAL A 14 0.50 -13.52 3.82
CA VAL A 14 0.01 -12.67 2.73
C VAL A 14 1.23 -12.10 1.98
N THR A 15 1.39 -12.50 0.71
CA THR A 15 2.53 -12.09 -0.13
C THR A 15 2.42 -10.63 -0.57
N GLY A 16 1.21 -10.09 -0.62
CA GLY A 16 0.90 -8.68 -0.89
C GLY A 16 -0.61 -8.43 -0.87
N LEU A 17 -0.99 -7.15 -0.83
CA LEU A 17 -2.39 -6.71 -0.98
C LEU A 17 -2.55 -6.01 -2.32
N ASN A 18 -3.58 -6.36 -3.08
CA ASN A 18 -3.81 -5.84 -4.41
C ASN A 18 -5.27 -5.42 -4.58
N ASP A 19 -5.49 -4.21 -5.07
CA ASP A 19 -6.79 -3.68 -5.44
C ASP A 19 -6.72 -2.91 -6.75
N ASN A 20 -7.79 -2.98 -7.53
CA ASN A 20 -7.99 -2.15 -8.71
C ASN A 20 -9.10 -1.15 -8.41
N VAL A 21 -8.84 0.13 -8.60
CA VAL A 21 -9.85 1.18 -8.39
C VAL A 21 -9.93 2.09 -9.60
N GLU A 22 -11.14 2.49 -9.95
CA GLU A 22 -11.35 3.53 -10.95
C GLU A 22 -11.15 4.90 -10.30
N PHE A 23 -10.27 5.71 -10.87
CA PHE A 23 -10.03 7.09 -10.47
C PHE A 23 -10.16 8.03 -11.67
N MET A 24 -11.20 8.87 -11.68
CA MET A 24 -11.46 9.84 -12.75
C MET A 24 -11.40 9.21 -14.17
N GLY A 25 -12.05 8.06 -14.37
CA GLY A 25 -12.09 7.34 -15.64
C GLY A 25 -10.79 6.59 -15.99
N LYS A 26 -9.82 6.51 -15.07
CA LYS A 26 -8.59 5.73 -15.24
C LYS A 26 -8.55 4.58 -14.24
N LEU A 27 -8.16 3.39 -14.70
CA LEU A 27 -7.90 2.26 -13.82
C LEU A 27 -6.55 2.45 -13.13
N LEU A 28 -6.57 2.48 -11.79
CA LEU A 28 -5.39 2.44 -10.95
C LEU A 28 -5.25 1.06 -10.32
N HIS A 29 -4.01 0.57 -10.26
CA HIS A 29 -3.68 -0.66 -9.55
C HIS A 29 -2.89 -0.30 -8.28
N ILE A 30 -3.36 -0.75 -7.13
CA ILE A 30 -2.75 -0.50 -5.83
C ILE A 30 -2.19 -1.81 -5.32
N GLN A 31 -0.89 -1.82 -5.05
CA GLN A 31 -0.17 -3.00 -4.58
C GLN A 31 0.60 -2.65 -3.30
N THR A 32 0.41 -3.42 -2.24
CA THR A 32 1.18 -3.32 -0.99
C THR A 32 1.99 -4.57 -0.75
N GLU A 33 3.30 -4.42 -0.53
CA GLU A 33 4.23 -5.53 -0.30
C GLU A 33 5.10 -5.26 0.92
N LYS A 34 5.52 -6.33 1.60
CA LYS A 34 6.61 -6.31 2.57
C LYS A 34 7.91 -6.61 1.83
N ILE A 35 8.80 -5.64 1.79
CA ILE A 35 10.17 -5.83 1.33
C ILE A 35 11.00 -6.39 2.47
N GLY A 36 11.79 -7.43 2.16
CA GLY A 36 12.66 -8.12 3.11
C GLY A 36 13.96 -7.37 3.41
N PHE A 37 15.03 -8.14 3.64
CA PHE A 37 16.36 -7.65 4.01
C PHE A 37 16.99 -6.73 2.94
N PRO A 38 17.93 -5.83 3.32
CA PRO A 38 18.54 -5.67 4.65
C PRO A 38 17.72 -4.84 5.65
N LYS A 39 16.71 -4.10 5.19
CA LYS A 39 15.85 -3.26 6.04
C LYS A 39 14.38 -3.60 5.75
N PRO A 40 13.71 -4.40 6.60
CA PRO A 40 12.32 -4.75 6.40
C PRO A 40 11.41 -3.51 6.39
N HIS A 41 10.62 -3.35 5.34
CA HIS A 41 9.70 -2.22 5.20
C HIS A 41 8.49 -2.60 4.35
N ILE A 42 7.40 -1.85 4.50
CA ILE A 42 6.19 -2.00 3.71
C ILE A 42 6.17 -0.91 2.66
N VAL A 43 5.88 -1.29 1.41
CA VAL A 43 5.71 -0.36 0.29
C VAL A 43 4.32 -0.52 -0.28
N THR A 44 3.60 0.58 -0.47
CA THR A 44 2.37 0.64 -1.27
C THR A 44 2.61 1.48 -2.50
N GLN A 45 2.36 0.92 -3.68
CA GLN A 45 2.54 1.60 -4.96
C GLN A 45 1.19 1.73 -5.66
N VAL A 46 0.97 2.89 -6.28
CA VAL A 46 -0.19 3.15 -7.13
C VAL A 46 0.30 3.22 -8.56
N PHE A 47 -0.15 2.29 -9.39
CA PHE A 47 0.20 2.19 -10.79
C PHE A 47 -0.93 2.70 -11.69
N CYS A 48 -0.56 3.25 -12.84
CA CYS A 48 -1.46 3.49 -13.96
C CYS A 48 -0.73 3.13 -15.26
N ASN A 49 -1.29 2.22 -16.06
CA ASN A 49 -0.70 1.77 -17.33
C ASN A 49 0.78 1.36 -17.20
N GLY A 50 1.11 0.59 -16.15
CA GLY A 50 2.46 0.09 -15.88
C GLY A 50 3.45 1.11 -15.31
N ARG A 51 3.03 2.35 -15.05
CA ARG A 51 3.87 3.39 -14.41
C ARG A 51 3.47 3.63 -12.97
N ILE A 52 4.44 3.76 -12.08
CA ILE A 52 4.22 4.17 -10.70
C ILE A 52 3.88 5.66 -10.67
N LEU A 53 2.69 6.00 -10.17
CA LEU A 53 2.25 7.38 -9.97
C LEU A 53 2.52 7.88 -8.55
N ALA A 54 2.47 6.98 -7.58
CA ALA A 54 2.74 7.28 -6.18
C ALA A 54 3.30 6.05 -5.47
N SER A 55 4.11 6.29 -4.45
CA SER A 55 4.67 5.26 -3.59
C SER A 55 4.67 5.75 -2.15
N ASN A 56 4.21 4.91 -1.23
CA ASN A 56 4.28 5.13 0.21
C ASN A 56 5.15 4.03 0.82
N LYS A 57 6.15 4.42 1.62
CA LYS A 57 7.07 3.51 2.30
C LYS A 57 6.99 3.73 3.81
N SER A 58 6.81 2.65 4.56
CA SER A 58 6.86 2.66 6.03
C SER A 58 7.84 1.60 6.51
N GLU A 59 8.70 1.96 7.45
CA GLU A 59 9.61 1.00 8.10
C GLU A 59 8.82 0.12 9.08
N ILE A 60 9.25 -1.14 9.24
CA ILE A 60 8.70 -2.04 10.25
C ILE A 60 9.52 -1.84 11.53
N SER A 61 9.02 -0.97 12.40
CA SER A 61 9.64 -0.72 13.69
C SER A 61 9.22 -1.75 14.73
N PRO A 62 10.11 -2.15 15.66
CA PRO A 62 9.72 -2.94 16.80
C PRO A 62 8.69 -2.18 17.66
N PRO A 63 7.76 -2.89 18.34
CA PRO A 63 6.79 -2.25 19.21
C PRO A 63 7.48 -1.48 20.33
N LEU A 64 6.97 -0.29 20.63
CA LEU A 64 7.39 0.49 21.79
C LEU A 64 6.83 -0.14 23.07
N ASN A 65 7.53 0.00 24.20
CA ASN A 65 7.08 -0.51 25.49
C ASN A 65 5.65 -0.01 25.82
N GLY A 66 4.74 -0.93 26.12
CA GLY A 66 3.34 -0.63 26.42
C GLY A 66 2.42 -0.45 25.21
N SER A 67 2.93 -0.54 23.98
CA SER A 67 2.10 -0.52 22.77
C SER A 67 1.55 -1.91 22.42
N PRO A 68 0.36 -2.01 21.83
CA PRO A 68 -0.15 -3.28 21.32
C PRO A 68 0.76 -3.84 20.23
N VAL A 69 1.03 -5.14 20.28
CA VAL A 69 1.81 -5.82 19.25
C VAL A 69 0.98 -5.87 17.96
N ARG A 70 1.44 -5.19 16.92
CA ARG A 70 0.84 -5.20 15.58
C ARG A 70 1.60 -6.19 14.70
N THR A 71 0.88 -7.01 13.94
CA THR A 71 1.50 -7.89 12.95
C THR A 71 1.90 -7.10 11.70
N VAL A 72 2.82 -7.63 10.89
CA VAL A 72 3.16 -7.02 9.59
C VAL A 72 1.92 -6.94 8.69
N GLN A 73 1.04 -7.94 8.75
CA GLN A 73 -0.21 -7.95 8.01
C GLN A 73 -1.13 -6.79 8.41
N ASP A 74 -1.24 -6.50 9.71
CA ASP A 74 -2.05 -5.36 10.20
C ASP A 74 -1.50 -4.03 9.68
N LEU A 75 -0.18 -3.88 9.66
CA LEU A 75 0.48 -2.67 9.16
C LEU A 75 0.30 -2.54 7.64
N MET A 76 0.40 -3.64 6.90
CA MET A 76 0.14 -3.66 5.45
C MET A 76 -1.30 -3.29 5.13
N GLN A 77 -2.27 -3.89 5.83
CA GLN A 77 -3.69 -3.60 5.62
C GLN A 77 -4.04 -2.17 5.99
N GLU A 78 -3.49 -1.65 7.10
CA GLU A 78 -3.67 -0.24 7.48
C GLU A 78 -3.14 0.71 6.39
N GLN A 79 -1.91 0.48 5.92
CA GLN A 79 -1.31 1.33 4.88
C GLN A 79 -2.06 1.23 3.54
N HIS A 80 -2.49 0.03 3.16
CA HIS A 80 -3.26 -0.20 1.93
C HIS A 80 -4.61 0.52 1.97
N LEU A 81 -5.40 0.31 3.03
CA LEU A 81 -6.70 0.96 3.20
C LEU A 81 -6.58 2.49 3.31
N ARG A 82 -5.51 2.99 3.96
CA ARG A 82 -5.23 4.43 4.00
C ARG A 82 -5.02 4.98 2.58
N THR A 83 -4.24 4.31 1.75
CA THR A 83 -4.03 4.71 0.34
C THR A 83 -5.33 4.74 -0.45
N LEU A 84 -6.20 3.73 -0.29
CA LEU A 84 -7.52 3.70 -0.94
C LEU A 84 -8.41 4.86 -0.50
N ARG A 85 -8.43 5.19 0.81
CA ARG A 85 -9.19 6.33 1.35
C ARG A 85 -8.67 7.65 0.79
N GLU A 86 -7.35 7.85 0.76
CA GLU A 86 -6.73 9.05 0.20
C GLU A 86 -7.09 9.26 -1.28
N LEU A 87 -7.13 8.19 -2.07
CA LEU A 87 -7.59 8.25 -3.46
C LEU A 87 -9.07 8.63 -3.55
N SER A 88 -9.94 7.98 -2.76
CA SER A 88 -11.37 8.27 -2.72
C SER A 88 -11.63 9.75 -2.36
N ASP A 89 -10.99 10.25 -1.31
CA ASP A 89 -11.17 11.62 -0.84
C ASP A 89 -10.59 12.62 -1.84
N LYS A 90 -9.46 12.31 -2.48
CA LYS A 90 -8.91 13.14 -3.54
C LYS A 90 -9.87 13.27 -4.72
N GLN A 91 -10.51 12.17 -5.14
CA GLN A 91 -11.50 12.19 -6.21
C GLN A 91 -12.70 13.07 -5.86
N LYS A 92 -13.26 12.92 -4.65
CA LYS A 92 -14.39 13.74 -4.19
C LYS A 92 -14.07 15.24 -4.25
N ARG A 93 -12.93 15.66 -3.70
CA ARG A 93 -12.51 17.08 -3.73
C ARG A 93 -12.38 17.62 -5.16
N ILE A 94 -11.85 16.82 -6.08
CA ILE A 94 -11.74 17.23 -7.49
C ILE A 94 -13.13 17.42 -8.10
N LEU A 95 -14.03 16.46 -7.93
CA LEU A 95 -15.40 16.54 -8.45
C LEU A 95 -16.18 17.72 -7.86
N GLU A 96 -16.04 17.99 -6.56
CA GLU A 96 -16.66 19.14 -5.88
C GLU A 96 -16.12 20.49 -6.39
N SER A 97 -14.82 20.56 -6.67
CA SER A 97 -14.21 21.78 -7.23
C SER A 97 -14.70 22.08 -8.65
N HIS A 98 -14.90 21.05 -9.48
CA HIS A 98 -15.43 21.20 -10.83
C HIS A 98 -16.90 21.62 -10.83
N LYS A 99 -17.74 21.04 -9.96
CA LYS A 99 -19.15 21.42 -9.82
C LYS A 99 -19.31 22.89 -9.42
N THR A 100 -18.41 23.42 -8.61
CA THR A 100 -18.43 24.82 -8.17
C THR A 100 -18.03 25.78 -9.30
N ALA A 101 -17.19 25.32 -10.23
CA ALA A 101 -16.73 26.12 -11.37
C ALA A 101 -17.80 26.27 -12.46
N GLU A 102 -18.70 25.30 -12.63
CA GLU A 102 -19.77 25.32 -13.64
C GLU A 102 -21.01 26.15 -13.22
N ILE A 103 -21.12 26.50 -11.93
CA ILE A 103 -22.26 27.28 -11.39
C ILE A 103 -21.97 28.79 -11.36
N LYS A 104 -20.73 29.21 -11.65
CA LYS A 104 -20.33 30.61 -11.80
C LYS A 104 -20.27 31.02 -13.26
#